data_AF-W1VPB8-F1
#
_entry.id   AF-W1VPB8-F1
#
_cell.length_a   1.000
_cell.length_b   1.000
_cell.length_c   1.000
_cell.angle_alpha   90.00
_cell.angle_beta   90.00
_cell.angle_gamma   90.00
#
_symmetry.space_group_name_H-M   'P 1'
#
loop_
_entity.id
_entity.type
_entity.pdbx_description
1 polymer ?
#
loop_
_entity_poly.entity_id
_entity_poly.type
_entity_poly.pdbx_seq_one_letter_code
_entity_poly.pdbx_strand_id
1 'polypeptide(L)'
;EDLAHTLGEVVWLICLLANQSGAIHNLTHPSDPRAELTEEQLELLTVPADLADYRTAISQALARGTRRDIAVDSDPKEHPAGG
;
A
#
# COMPACT_ATOMS: atom_id res chain seq x y z
N GLU A 1 -25.10 10.42 -7.24
CA GLU A 1 -24.82 8.97 -7.19
C GLU A 1 -23.34 8.67 -7.36
N ASP A 2 -22.68 9.20 -8.39
CA ASP A 2 -21.27 8.87 -8.69
C ASP A 2 -20.28 9.16 -7.53
N LEU A 3 -20.39 10.35 -6.91
CA LEU A 3 -19.42 10.75 -5.89
C LEU A 3 -19.47 9.92 -4.60
N ALA A 4 -20.67 9.52 -4.16
CA ALA A 4 -20.83 8.70 -2.96
C ALA A 4 -20.28 7.28 -3.18
N HIS A 5 -20.47 6.73 -4.38
CA HIS A 5 -19.91 5.45 -4.77
C HIS A 5 -18.38 5.52 -4.85
N THR A 6 -17.82 6.53 -5.52
CA THR A 6 -16.35 6.72 -5.60
C THR A 6 -15.72 6.96 -4.23
N LEU A 7 -16.41 7.68 -3.32
CA LEU A 7 -15.95 7.87 -1.96
C LEU A 7 -15.85 6.52 -1.22
N GLY A 8 -16.89 5.69 -1.30
CA GLY A 8 -16.90 4.36 -0.72
C GLY A 8 -15.76 3.47 -1.26
N GLU A 9 -15.54 3.48 -2.58
CA GLU A 9 -14.43 2.71 -3.18
C GLU A 9 -13.05 3.16 -2.70
N VAL A 10 -12.84 4.47 -2.53
CA VAL A 10 -11.56 4.99 -2.03
C VAL A 10 -11.38 4.73 -0.54
N VAL A 11 -12.44 4.87 0.26
CA VAL A 11 -12.43 4.50 1.69
C VAL A 11 -12.10 3.02 1.85
N TRP A 12 -12.78 2.15 1.11
CA TRP A 12 -12.51 0.72 1.07
C TRP A 12 -11.05 0.42 0.72
N LEU A 13 -10.53 1.05 -0.35
CA LEU A 13 -9.17 0.80 -0.82
C LEU A 13 -8.12 1.25 0.19
N ILE A 14 -8.30 2.42 0.81
CA ILE A 14 -7.38 2.91 1.85
C ILE A 14 -7.43 1.99 3.07
N CYS A 15 -8.62 1.57 3.49
CA CYS A 15 -8.82 0.64 4.60
C CYS A 15 -8.06 -0.68 4.36
N LEU A 16 -8.25 -1.27 3.18
CA LEU A 16 -7.57 -2.49 2.77
C LEU A 16 -6.03 -2.35 2.78
N LEU A 17 -5.51 -1.23 2.26
CA LEU A 17 -4.06 -0.98 2.17
C LEU A 17 -3.45 -0.71 3.54
N ALA A 18 -4.11 0.08 4.38
CA ALA A 18 -3.64 0.40 5.73
C ALA A 18 -3.57 -0.86 6.62
N ASN A 19 -4.53 -1.77 6.45
CA ASN A 19 -4.61 -2.99 7.24
C ASN A 19 -3.56 -4.05 6.88
N GLN A 20 -2.85 -3.96 5.73
CA GLN A 20 -1.89 -4.99 5.31
C GLN A 20 -0.82 -5.29 6.37
N SER A 21 -0.29 -4.27 7.02
CA SER A 21 0.74 -4.46 8.07
C SER A 21 0.17 -5.13 9.33
N GLY A 22 -1.06 -4.77 9.71
CA GLY A 22 -1.81 -5.39 10.81
C GLY A 22 -2.14 -6.85 10.50
N ALA A 23 -2.63 -7.13 9.30
CA ALA A 23 -2.93 -8.48 8.83
C ALA A 23 -1.67 -9.39 8.85
N ILE A 24 -0.53 -8.89 8.36
CA ILE A 24 0.75 -9.63 8.41
C ILE A 24 1.17 -9.89 9.87
N HIS A 25 1.03 -8.90 10.75
CA HIS A 25 1.31 -9.09 12.17
C HIS A 25 0.41 -10.17 12.78
N ASN A 26 -0.89 -10.09 12.52
CA ASN A 26 -1.90 -11.00 13.08
C ASN A 26 -1.68 -12.45 12.60
N LEU A 27 -1.21 -12.65 11.37
CA LEU A 27 -0.82 -13.96 10.86
C LEU A 27 0.38 -14.56 11.60
N THR A 28 1.30 -13.73 12.09
CA THR A 28 2.54 -14.18 12.74
C THR A 28 2.47 -14.16 14.27
N HIS A 29 1.52 -13.42 14.85
CA HIS A 29 1.33 -13.23 16.29
C HIS A 29 -0.14 -13.49 16.69
N PRO A 30 -0.65 -14.72 16.53
CA PRO A 30 -2.07 -15.02 16.75
C PRO A 30 -2.54 -14.84 18.21
N SER A 31 -1.62 -14.84 19.17
CA SER A 31 -1.90 -14.58 20.59
C SER A 31 -1.95 -13.10 20.96
N ASP A 32 -1.54 -12.21 20.05
CA ASP A 32 -1.52 -10.76 20.25
C ASP A 32 -2.01 -10.03 18.97
N PRO A 33 -3.30 -10.17 18.63
CA PRO A 33 -3.83 -9.56 17.43
C PRO A 33 -3.97 -8.05 17.60
N ARG A 34 -3.63 -7.32 16.54
CA ARG A 34 -3.90 -5.89 16.38
C ARG A 34 -5.27 -5.71 15.77
N ALA A 35 -6.02 -4.73 16.30
CA ALA A 35 -7.28 -4.32 15.71
C ALA A 35 -7.04 -3.72 14.31
N GLU A 36 -7.87 -4.13 13.37
CA GLU A 36 -7.88 -3.58 12.01
C GLU A 36 -8.77 -2.34 11.97
N LEU A 37 -8.43 -1.40 11.08
CA LEU A 37 -9.27 -0.24 10.78
C LEU A 37 -10.53 -0.73 10.05
N THR A 38 -11.70 -0.19 10.40
CA THR A 38 -12.93 -0.44 9.63
C THR A 38 -13.22 0.69 8.65
N GLU A 39 -14.01 0.39 7.62
CA GLU A 39 -14.43 1.40 6.63
C GLU A 39 -15.23 2.52 7.30
N GLU A 40 -16.11 2.20 8.26
CA GLU A 40 -16.89 3.21 9.00
C GLU A 40 -16.00 4.13 9.81
N GLN A 41 -14.95 3.60 10.46
CA GLN A 41 -13.99 4.41 11.19
C GLN A 41 -13.23 5.36 10.26
N LEU A 42 -12.88 4.89 9.06
CA LEU A 42 -12.16 5.69 8.09
C LEU A 42 -13.05 6.73 7.39
N GLU A 43 -14.31 6.39 7.13
CA GLU A 43 -15.30 7.31 6.56
C GLU A 43 -15.52 8.52 7.48
N LEU A 44 -15.55 8.31 8.80
CA LEU A 44 -15.62 9.40 9.78
C LEU A 44 -14.41 10.35 9.76
N LEU A 45 -13.27 9.87 9.24
CA LEU A 45 -12.02 10.63 9.14
C LEU A 45 -11.78 11.19 7.73
N THR A 46 -12.68 10.93 6.79
CA THR A 46 -12.53 11.29 5.38
C THR A 46 -13.63 12.23 4.94
N VAL A 47 -13.29 13.36 4.33
CA VAL A 47 -14.29 14.25 3.71
C VAL A 47 -14.23 14.16 2.18
N PRO A 48 -15.34 14.43 1.46
CA PRO A 48 -15.36 14.35 0.00
C PRO A 48 -14.30 15.20 -0.72
N ALA A 49 -13.83 16.28 -0.08
CA ALA A 49 -12.77 17.14 -0.62
C ALA A 49 -11.41 16.43 -0.73
N ASP A 50 -11.13 15.43 0.11
CA ASP A 50 -9.84 14.72 0.15
C ASP A 50 -9.69 13.69 -0.98
N LEU A 51 -10.81 13.35 -1.64
CA LEU A 51 -10.91 12.24 -2.58
C LEU A 51 -9.98 12.37 -3.79
N ALA A 52 -9.83 13.58 -4.33
CA ALA A 52 -8.97 13.85 -5.47
C ALA A 52 -7.48 13.63 -5.13
N ASP A 53 -7.08 14.02 -3.93
CA ASP A 53 -5.71 13.90 -3.44
C ASP A 53 -5.36 12.44 -3.14
N TYR A 54 -6.26 11.71 -2.48
CA TYR A 54 -6.09 10.28 -2.22
C TYR A 54 -5.98 9.48 -3.51
N ARG A 55 -6.89 9.69 -4.46
CA ARG A 55 -6.84 9.00 -5.76
C ARG A 55 -5.51 9.26 -6.48
N THR A 56 -5.04 10.50 -6.47
CA THR A 56 -3.76 10.88 -7.08
C THR A 56 -2.60 10.19 -6.37
N ALA A 57 -2.54 10.25 -5.04
CA ALA A 57 -1.48 9.65 -4.25
C ALA A 57 -1.40 8.12 -4.44
N ILE A 58 -2.55 7.44 -4.41
CA ILE A 58 -2.66 5.99 -4.62
C ILE A 58 -2.17 5.62 -6.03
N SER A 59 -2.63 6.32 -7.06
CA SER A 59 -2.24 6.05 -8.46
C SER A 59 -0.72 6.23 -8.65
N GLN A 60 -0.15 7.28 -8.07
CA GLN A 60 1.29 7.51 -8.12
C GLN A 60 2.08 6.44 -7.35
N ALA A 61 1.60 6.00 -6.19
CA ALA A 61 2.25 4.95 -5.42
C ALA A 61 2.26 3.61 -6.18
N LEU A 62 1.13 3.25 -6.81
CA LEU A 62 1.04 2.07 -7.68
C LEU A 62 2.00 2.17 -8.87
N ALA A 63 2.04 3.32 -9.55
CA ALA A 63 2.96 3.55 -10.67
C ALA A 63 4.44 3.47 -10.26
N ARG A 64 4.80 3.94 -9.06
CA ARG A 64 6.17 3.78 -8.53
C ARG A 64 6.47 2.33 -8.16
N GLY A 65 5.52 1.62 -7.56
CA GLY A 65 5.68 0.23 -7.14
C GLY A 65 5.88 -0.75 -8.30
N THR A 66 5.25 -0.49 -9.45
CA THR A 66 5.44 -1.28 -10.68
C THR A 66 6.75 -0.94 -11.42
N ARG A 67 7.30 0.25 -11.19
CA ARG A 67 8.55 0.74 -11.80
C ARG A 67 9.77 0.41 -10.93
N ARG A 68 9.83 -0.81 -10.38
CA ARG A 68 11.05 -1.35 -9.77
C ARG A 68 12.02 -1.65 -10.91
N ASP A 69 12.86 -0.67 -11.25
CA ASP A 69 14.10 -0.93 -11.95
C ASP A 69 14.91 -1.85 -11.03
N ILE A 70 14.83 -3.17 -11.24
CA ILE A 70 15.74 -4.13 -10.62
C ILE A 70 17.09 -3.86 -11.27
N ALA A 71 17.83 -2.88 -10.74
CA ALA A 71 19.24 -2.74 -11.03
C ALA A 71 19.91 -3.99 -10.45
N VAL A 72 20.11 -4.99 -11.30
CA VAL A 72 20.99 -6.11 -11.01
C VAL A 72 22.36 -5.47 -10.91
N ASP A 73 22.85 -5.30 -9.67
CA ASP A 73 24.24 -4.92 -9.45
C ASP A 73 25.08 -5.97 -10.17
N SER A 74 25.76 -5.57 -11.24
CA SER A 74 26.61 -6.46 -12.00
C SER A 74 27.88 -6.60 -11.19
N ASP A 75 27.84 -7.50 -10.22
CA ASP A 75 28.98 -7.86 -9.38
C ASP A 75 30.18 -8.18 -10.30
N PRO A 76 31.23 -7.36 -10.36
CA PRO A 76 32.39 -7.66 -11.18
C PRO A 76 33.18 -8.74 -10.45
N LYS A 77 32.85 -10.01 -10.71
CA LYS A 77 33.77 -11.11 -10.41
C LYS A 77 34.98 -11.00 -11.35
N GLU A 78 35.90 -10.10 -11.02
CA GLU A 78 37.27 -10.20 -11.51
C GLU A 78 37.90 -11.45 -10.87
N HIS A 79 37.90 -12.55 -11.63
CA HIS A 79 38.79 -13.67 -11.39
C HIS A 79 40.20 -13.28 -11.90
N PRO A 80 41.24 -13.18 -11.06
CA PRO A 80 42.60 -13.15 -11.57
C PRO A 80 42.94 -14.57 -12.02
N ALA A 81 42.91 -14.80 -13.34
CA ALA A 81 43.51 -15.98 -13.92
C ALA A 81 45.03 -15.81 -13.87
N GLY A 82 45.68 -16.57 -12.99
CA GLY A 82 47.11 -16.84 -13.11
C GLY A 82 47.37 -17.72 -14.34
N GLY A 83 48.47 -17.42 -15.04
CA GLY A 83 48.97 -18.14 -16.21
C GLY A 83 49.99 -17.32 -16.96
#